data_AF-A0A0A5G5F4-F1
#
_entry.id   AF-A0A0A5G5F4-F1
#
_cell.length_a   1.000
_cell.length_b   1.000
_cell.length_c   1.000
_cell.angle_alpha   90.00
_cell.angle_beta   90.00
_cell.angle_gamma   90.00
#
_symmetry.space_group_name_H-M   'P 1'
#
loop_
_entity.id
_entity.type
_entity.pdbx_description
1 polymer ?
#
loop_
_entity_poly.entity_id
_entity_poly.type
_entity_poly.pdbx_seq_one_letter_code
_entity_poly.pdbx_strand_id
1 'polypeptide(L)' 'MDRKMLHERVYALKYVMEGGQVHLGAAQRSVEYDLEQVRTASDGMIDPESVSQQIIDIVEATLENEH' A
#
# COMPACT_ATOMS: atom_id res chain seq x y z
N MET A 1 -7.60 -5.94 8.74
CA MET A 1 -6.50 -6.72 8.12
C MET A 1 -5.37 -6.99 9.13
N ASP A 2 -4.65 -8.12 9.04
CA ASP A 2 -3.47 -8.37 9.90
C ASP A 2 -2.19 -7.70 9.35
N ARG A 3 -1.17 -7.50 10.21
CA ARG A 3 0.07 -6.78 9.85
C ARG A 3 0.87 -7.47 8.75
N LYS A 4 0.82 -8.81 8.66
CA LYS A 4 1.54 -9.54 7.62
C LYS A 4 0.88 -9.32 6.26
N MET A 5 -0.44 -9.41 6.21
CA MET A 5 -1.21 -9.11 5.01
C MET A 5 -1.03 -7.65 4.58
N LEU A 6 -1.08 -6.70 5.52
CA LEU A 6 -0.80 -5.29 5.23
C LEU A 6 0.59 -5.12 4.60
N HIS A 7 1.61 -5.77 5.16
CA HIS A 7 2.96 -5.71 4.62
C HIS A 7 3.02 -6.22 3.17
N GLU A 8 2.49 -7.42 2.92
CA GLU A 8 2.48 -8.04 1.58
C GLU A 8 1.75 -7.16 0.56
N ARG A 9 0.59 -6.62 0.94
CA ARG A 9 -0.24 -5.82 0.03
C ARG A 9 0.33 -4.44 -0.25
N VAL A 10 0.90 -3.77 0.74
CA VAL A 10 1.58 -2.48 0.50
C VAL A 10 2.83 -2.67 -0.35
N TYR A 11 3.59 -3.74 -0.17
CA TYR A 11 4.73 -4.06 -1.05
C TYR A 11 4.28 -4.38 -2.49
N ALA A 12 3.22 -5.16 -2.65
CA ALA A 12 2.64 -5.43 -3.96
C ALA A 12 2.19 -4.13 -4.64
N LEU A 13 1.52 -3.23 -3.90
CA LEU A 13 1.10 -1.93 -4.40
C LEU A 13 2.30 -1.06 -4.83
N LYS A 14 3.37 -0.99 -4.04
CA LYS A 14 4.61 -0.30 -4.43
C LYS A 14 5.16 -0.84 -5.76
N TYR A 15 5.28 -2.16 -5.86
CA TYR A 15 5.82 -2.83 -7.04
C TYR A 15 5.03 -2.52 -8.31
N VAL A 16 3.69 -2.63 -8.27
CA VAL A 16 2.85 -2.39 -9.45
C VAL A 16 2.78 -0.90 -9.84
N MET A 17 2.91 0.00 -8.86
CA MET A 17 2.99 1.45 -9.09
C MET A 17 4.32 1.82 -9.75
N GLU A 18 5.45 1.34 -9.23
CA GLU A 18 6.78 1.54 -9.81
C GLU A 18 6.89 0.95 -11.23
N GLY A 19 6.23 -0.19 -11.46
CA GLY A 19 6.15 -0.83 -12.78
C GLY A 19 5.21 -0.13 -13.77
N GLY A 20 4.47 0.91 -13.37
CA GLY A 20 3.48 1.59 -14.21
C GLY A 20 2.29 0.71 -14.63
N GLN A 21 2.03 -0.38 -13.89
CA GLN A 21 0.98 -1.35 -14.19
C GLN A 21 -0.39 -0.90 -13.67
N VAL A 22 -0.42 0.08 -12.77
CA VAL A 22 -1.63 0.65 -12.18
C VAL A 22 -1.74 2.12 -12.55
N HIS A 23 -2.95 2.54 -12.96
CA HIS A 23 -3.27 3.93 -13.18
C HIS A 23 -4.39 4.37 -12.24
N LEU A 24 -4.05 5.20 -11.25
CA LEU A 24 -5.00 5.71 -10.26
C LEU A 24 -5.59 7.07 -10.65
N GLY A 25 -5.38 7.51 -11.89
CA GLY A 25 -5.85 8.79 -12.40
C GLY A 25 -5.35 9.96 -11.55
N ALA A 26 -6.28 10.80 -11.07
CA ALA A 26 -5.97 11.98 -10.29
C ALA A 26 -5.32 11.67 -8.92
N ALA A 27 -5.56 10.48 -8.36
CA ALA A 27 -5.04 10.09 -7.05
C ALA A 27 -3.59 9.55 -7.11
N GLN A 28 -3.04 9.30 -8.29
CA GLN A 28 -1.76 8.61 -8.45
C GLN A 28 -0.61 9.28 -7.69
N ARG A 29 -0.44 10.59 -7.82
CA ARG A 29 0.64 11.32 -7.13
C ARG A 29 0.49 11.31 -5.62
N SER A 30 -0.73 11.35 -5.08
CA SER A 30 -0.93 11.34 -3.63
C SER A 30 -0.60 9.97 -3.06
N VAL A 31 -1.00 8.90 -3.77
CA VAL A 31 -0.71 7.53 -3.38
C VAL A 31 0.80 7.23 -3.48
N GLU A 32 1.47 7.68 -4.53
CA GLU A 32 2.94 7.58 -4.64
C GLU A 32 3.63 8.26 -3.46
N TYR A 33 3.24 9.50 -3.13
CA TYR A 33 3.78 10.23 -2.00
C TYR A 33 3.56 9.50 -0.66
N ASP A 34 2.34 9.02 -0.41
CA ASP A 34 2.02 8.29 0.81
C ASP A 34 2.82 6.99 0.91
N LEU A 35 3.01 6.27 -0.20
CA LEU A 35 3.79 5.03 -0.24
C LEU A 35 5.26 5.27 0.09
N GLU A 36 5.83 6.40 -0.34
CA GLU A 36 7.20 6.80 0.01
C GLU A 36 7.38 7.06 1.53
N GLN A 37 6.31 7.50 2.22
CA GLN A 37 6.35 7.75 3.67
C GLN A 37 6.23 6.47 4.51
N VAL A 38 5.82 5.34 3.92
CA VAL A 38 5.66 4.08 4.65
C VAL A 38 7.02 3.59 5.17
N ARG A 39 7.08 3.39 6.48
CA ARG A 39 8.28 2.96 7.21
C ARG A 39 8.29 1.44 7.40
N THR A 40 9.51 0.92 7.47
CA THR A 40 9.77 -0.46 7.89
C THR A 40 10.22 -0.45 9.34
N ALA A 41 9.56 -1.24 10.19
CA ALA A 41 9.96 -1.42 11.58
C ALA A 41 11.22 -2.30 11.68
N SER A 42 11.76 -2.42 12.90
CA SER A 42 13.01 -3.16 13.16
C SER A 42 12.95 -4.65 12.83
N ASP A 43 11.76 -5.23 12.75
CA ASP A 43 11.53 -6.63 12.37
C ASP A 43 11.43 -6.84 10.85
N GLY A 44 11.68 -5.80 10.05
CA GLY A 44 11.61 -5.86 8.59
C GLY A 44 10.18 -5.80 8.03
N MET A 45 9.16 -5.72 8.89
CA MET A 45 7.77 -5.59 8.49
C MET A 45 7.36 -4.13 8.44
N ILE A 46 6.33 -3.81 7.65
CA ILE A 46 5.81 -2.44 7.59
C ILE A 46 5.30 -2.05 8.98
N ASP A 47 5.60 -0.82 9.36
CA ASP A 47 5.04 -0.16 10.53
C ASP A 47 3.61 0.31 10.19
N PRO A 48 2.55 -0.31 10.75
CA PRO A 48 1.17 0.02 10.41
C PRO A 48 0.82 1.48 10.69
N GLU A 49 1.46 2.10 11.70
CA GLU A 49 1.21 3.50 12.07
C GLU A 49 1.75 4.49 11.01
N SER A 50 2.62 4.03 10.11
CA SER A 50 3.16 4.85 9.02
C SER A 50 2.36 4.75 7.71
N VAL A 51 1.37 3.86 7.65
CA VAL A 51 0.54 3.67 6.46
C VAL A 51 -0.64 4.63 6.50
N SER A 52 -0.81 5.44 5.46
CA SER A 52 -1.95 6.35 5.37
C SER A 52 -3.27 5.58 5.24
N GLN A 53 -4.36 6.18 5.72
CA GLN A 53 -5.70 5.59 5.56
C GLN A 53 -6.04 5.36 4.08
N GLN A 54 -5.60 6.24 3.18
CA GLN A 54 -5.81 6.08 1.74
C GLN A 54 -5.19 4.78 1.21
N ILE A 55 -3.99 4.42 1.65
CA ILE A 55 -3.36 3.15 1.25
C ILE A 55 -4.12 1.96 1.84
N ILE A 56 -4.56 2.07 3.10
CA ILE A 56 -5.36 1.02 3.75
C ILE A 56 -6.64 0.76 2.95
N ASP A 57 -7.38 1.82 2.59
CA ASP A 57 -8.63 1.72 1.85
C ASP A 57 -8.42 1.08 0.46
N ILE A 58 -7.33 1.44 -0.23
CA ILE A 58 -6.97 0.82 -1.53
C ILE A 58 -6.70 -0.67 -1.36
N VAL A 59 -5.88 -1.04 -0.37
CA VAL A 59 -5.54 -2.45 -0.11
C VAL A 59 -6.79 -3.26 0.23
N GLU A 60 -7.65 -2.74 1.11
CA GLU A 60 -8.89 -3.41 1.50
C GLU A 60 -9.84 -3.58 0.30
N ALA A 61 -10.01 -2.54 -0.53
CA ALA A 61 -10.78 -2.63 -1.76
C ALA A 61 -10.22 -3.68 -2.74
N THR A 62 -8.90 -3.89 -2.80
CA THR A 62 -8.34 -4.97 -3.63
C THR A 62 -8.60 -6.36 -3.07
N LEU A 63 -8.63 -6.52 -1.75
CA LEU A 63 -8.90 -7.81 -1.09
C LEU A 63 -10.37 -8.22 -1.28
N GLU A 64 -11.29 -7.26 -1.20
CA GLU A 64 -12.72 -7.51 -1.42
C GLU A 64 -13.03 -8.00 -2.85
N ASN A 65 -12.21 -7.62 -3.83
CA ASN A 65 -12.35 -8.06 -5.23
C ASN A 65 -11.76 -9.45 -5.51
N GLU A 66 -11.07 -10.09 -4.56
CA GLU A 66 -10.55 -11.47 -4.70
C GLU A 66 -11.55 -12.55 -4.28
N HIS A 67 -12.71 -12.16 -3.73
CA HIS A 67 -13.78 -13.02 -3.22
C HIS A 67 -15.04 -12.99 -4.09
#